data_AF-A0A930SGE3-F1
#
_entry.id   AF-A0A930SGE3-F1
#
_cell.length_a   1.000
_cell.length_b   1.000
_cell.length_c   1.000
_cell.angle_alpha   90.00
_cell.angle_beta   90.00
_cell.angle_gamma   90.00
#
_symmetry.space_group_name_H-M   'P 1'
#
loop_
_entity.id
_entity.type
_entity.pdbx_description
1 polymer ?
#
loop_
_entity_poly.entity_id
_entity_poly.type
_entity_poly.pdbx_seq_one_letter_code
_entity_poly.pdbx_strand_id
1 'polypeptide(L)'
;NNGPSVTKDGINAGNKQITNVEDGVNDTDAVNVRQLKAAKTNLVDGQNTKVTGDGSKANPYKVNVEGDLNKITSITNNEGDGKLEFKGDQVVNVAGDNTIKLDGKTGDITGLTNKTLDSADFATKGRAATEEQLKLVHEEAAKKSTEKVQAKADANNIAKVAPKAGDTFGAAGATYEVSVDKNDVKDAAREAVTVTGDNKAITVDVQPNATNHTTNYQVNFNGNEAAKQIPLTYKENGGNARTVMLSEGLDFSNGVNTTAHTDANGKVSFDVKGDLTNITSISNNSNGPKVSFGGDTVNITGGNLNMGGNKITNVQRGTNDTDAVNVKQLKDSRTTLTSDDHSVVLKKTESADGGLNYDLSVKGAVDPRVDKLTEEVGRVGAQGAALSALKPMQYDPLEPTQIMAGYGNYRGNSAIAVGVAHYKNESTMFHGGLSWAGGSSHMMANAGVTWKVGNKDAEAAVADRYRKGPISSAYAVQTEMAAMKAQNAGLKGEVSDLKYENEQIKAQNAGLQSEVEVLKAQMAAMMAKMGM
;
A
#
# COMPACT_ATOMS: atom_id res chain seq x y z
N ASN A 1 161.17 -70.57 -122.59
CA ASN A 1 160.86 -69.12 -122.65
C ASN A 1 159.40 -68.90 -122.27
N ASN A 2 159.12 -68.20 -121.15
CA ASN A 2 157.77 -67.84 -120.62
C ASN A 2 157.09 -66.74 -121.47
N GLY A 3 157.09 -66.91 -122.79
CA GLY A 3 156.38 -66.05 -123.72
C GLY A 3 154.95 -66.57 -123.96
N PRO A 4 154.10 -65.78 -124.64
CA PRO A 4 152.80 -66.26 -125.08
C PRO A 4 152.95 -67.55 -125.90
N SER A 5 152.08 -68.53 -125.62
CA SER A 5 152.09 -69.84 -126.30
C SER A 5 150.77 -70.12 -126.99
N VAL A 6 150.85 -70.61 -128.22
CA VAL A 6 149.70 -71.12 -128.99
C VAL A 6 149.85 -72.63 -129.11
N THR A 7 148.88 -73.38 -128.58
CA THR A 7 148.80 -74.84 -128.71
C THR A 7 147.48 -75.24 -129.34
N LYS A 8 147.32 -76.54 -129.65
CA LYS A 8 146.07 -77.09 -130.20
C LYS A 8 144.89 -76.95 -129.22
N ASP A 9 145.18 -76.77 -127.93
CA ASP A 9 144.19 -76.62 -126.86
C ASP A 9 143.82 -75.15 -126.57
N GLY A 10 144.47 -74.19 -127.25
CA GLY A 10 144.12 -72.77 -127.17
C GLY A 10 145.32 -71.81 -127.07
N ILE A 11 145.02 -70.58 -126.70
CA ILE A 11 145.99 -69.49 -126.56
C ILE A 11 146.14 -69.16 -125.06
N ASN A 12 147.36 -69.20 -124.53
CA ASN A 12 147.66 -68.71 -123.19
C ASN A 12 148.64 -67.53 -123.29
N ALA A 13 148.19 -66.34 -122.87
CA ALA A 13 148.99 -65.12 -122.91
C ALA A 13 149.99 -64.97 -121.75
N GLY A 14 150.09 -65.95 -120.84
CA GLY A 14 151.04 -65.93 -119.72
C GLY A 14 150.81 -64.79 -118.73
N ASN A 15 149.54 -64.52 -118.39
CA ASN A 15 149.10 -63.40 -117.54
C ASN A 15 149.49 -62.00 -118.07
N LYS A 16 149.79 -61.87 -119.36
CA LYS A 16 149.95 -60.57 -120.02
C LYS A 16 148.62 -60.12 -120.61
N GLN A 17 148.46 -58.80 -120.73
CA GLN A 17 147.32 -58.23 -121.44
C GLN A 17 147.38 -58.60 -122.91
N ILE A 18 146.25 -59.01 -123.48
CA ILE A 18 146.09 -59.12 -124.92
C ILE A 18 145.51 -57.79 -125.39
N THR A 19 146.32 -57.00 -126.09
CA THR A 19 145.95 -55.68 -126.61
C THR A 19 145.56 -55.77 -128.08
N ASN A 20 144.81 -54.78 -128.60
CA ASN A 20 144.31 -54.74 -129.99
C ASN A 20 143.35 -55.89 -130.35
N VAL A 21 142.61 -56.40 -129.36
CA VAL A 21 141.48 -57.29 -129.61
C VAL A 21 140.29 -56.44 -130.05
N GLU A 22 139.89 -56.60 -131.31
CA GLU A 22 138.70 -55.94 -131.87
C GLU A 22 137.43 -56.43 -131.16
N ASP A 23 136.29 -55.79 -131.40
CA ASP A 23 135.04 -56.26 -130.80
C ASP A 23 134.67 -57.63 -131.35
N GLY A 24 134.41 -58.59 -130.45
CA GLY A 24 133.82 -59.86 -130.84
C GLY A 24 132.46 -59.62 -131.50
N VAL A 25 132.23 -60.25 -132.65
CA VAL A 25 131.00 -60.13 -133.44
C VAL A 25 130.12 -61.37 -133.26
N ASN A 26 130.73 -62.55 -133.14
CA ASN A 26 130.04 -63.81 -132.88
C ASN A 26 130.06 -64.12 -131.37
N ASP A 27 129.06 -64.89 -130.92
CA ASP A 27 128.94 -65.30 -129.50
C ASP A 27 130.19 -66.06 -128.97
N THR A 28 130.99 -66.65 -129.86
CA THR A 28 132.23 -67.39 -129.54
C THR A 28 133.50 -66.54 -129.58
N ASP A 29 133.42 -65.29 -130.02
CA ASP A 29 134.59 -64.41 -130.09
C ASP A 29 135.02 -63.97 -128.69
N ALA A 30 136.32 -63.71 -128.52
CA ALA A 30 136.84 -63.21 -127.26
C ALA A 30 136.34 -61.78 -127.01
N VAL A 31 135.63 -61.57 -125.90
CA VAL A 31 135.09 -60.26 -125.50
C VAL A 31 136.23 -59.38 -124.98
N ASN A 32 136.44 -58.21 -125.58
CA ASN A 32 137.37 -57.23 -125.04
C ASN A 32 136.77 -56.47 -123.83
N VAL A 33 137.61 -55.82 -123.02
CA VAL A 33 137.15 -55.14 -121.79
C VAL A 33 136.12 -54.03 -122.07
N ARG A 34 136.16 -53.39 -123.26
CA ARG A 34 135.17 -52.37 -123.63
C ARG A 34 133.79 -52.99 -123.78
N GLN A 35 133.67 -54.11 -124.48
CA GLN A 35 132.40 -54.84 -124.63
C GLN A 35 131.86 -55.29 -123.26
N LEU A 36 132.71 -55.79 -122.36
CA LEU A 36 132.30 -56.15 -121.00
C LEU A 36 131.81 -54.94 -120.19
N LYS A 37 132.46 -53.77 -120.32
CA LYS A 37 132.00 -52.52 -119.68
C LYS A 37 130.70 -51.98 -120.31
N ALA A 38 130.50 -52.19 -121.61
CA ALA A 38 129.29 -51.80 -122.32
C ALA A 38 128.10 -52.71 -121.99
N ALA A 39 128.33 -53.98 -121.62
CA ALA A 39 127.31 -54.96 -121.23
C ALA A 39 126.69 -54.70 -119.83
N LYS A 40 126.96 -53.55 -119.20
CA LYS A 40 126.42 -53.20 -117.88
C LYS A 40 124.91 -52.94 -117.97
N THR A 41 124.12 -53.62 -117.14
CA THR A 41 122.67 -53.40 -117.03
C THR A 41 122.40 -51.95 -116.63
N ASN A 42 121.59 -51.23 -117.42
CA ASN A 42 121.16 -49.86 -117.12
C ASN A 42 119.71 -49.89 -116.63
N LEU A 43 119.48 -49.43 -115.40
CA LEU A 43 118.14 -49.14 -114.91
C LEU A 43 117.84 -47.65 -115.11
N VAL A 44 116.63 -47.35 -115.55
CA VAL A 44 116.11 -45.98 -115.69
C VAL A 44 114.99 -45.76 -114.69
N ASP A 45 114.73 -44.50 -114.33
CA ASP A 45 113.58 -44.13 -113.50
C ASP A 45 112.28 -44.62 -114.14
N GLY A 46 111.44 -45.29 -113.34
CA GLY A 46 110.09 -45.68 -113.74
C GLY A 46 109.08 -44.60 -113.39
N GLN A 47 107.81 -44.83 -113.73
CA GLN A 47 106.75 -43.93 -113.25
C GLN A 47 106.61 -44.09 -111.73
N ASN A 48 106.82 -43.01 -110.98
CA ASN A 48 106.76 -42.93 -109.51
C ASN A 48 107.85 -43.72 -108.76
N THR A 49 108.86 -44.24 -109.47
CA THR A 49 110.03 -44.87 -108.86
C THR A 49 111.30 -44.17 -109.30
N LYS A 50 112.22 -43.97 -108.36
CA LYS A 50 113.53 -43.40 -108.60
C LYS A 50 114.58 -44.49 -108.47
N VAL A 51 115.41 -44.64 -109.49
CA VAL A 51 116.57 -45.51 -109.45
C VAL A 51 117.77 -44.68 -109.02
N THR A 52 118.47 -45.17 -108.00
CA THR A 52 119.74 -44.61 -107.52
C THR A 52 120.79 -45.71 -107.49
N GLY A 53 122.07 -45.33 -107.42
CA GLY A 53 123.19 -46.27 -107.48
C GLY A 53 123.64 -46.55 -108.92
N ASP A 54 124.87 -47.06 -109.07
CA ASP A 54 125.47 -47.34 -110.38
C ASP A 54 125.59 -48.83 -110.67
N GLY A 55 125.05 -49.71 -109.83
CA GLY A 55 125.10 -51.17 -110.02
C GLY A 55 126.47 -51.79 -109.72
N SER A 56 127.43 -51.04 -109.18
CA SER A 56 128.68 -51.59 -108.68
C SER A 56 128.49 -52.26 -107.31
N LYS A 57 129.45 -53.08 -106.88
CA LYS A 57 129.42 -53.75 -105.57
C LYS A 57 129.42 -52.76 -104.39
N ALA A 58 130.00 -51.57 -104.59
CA ALA A 58 130.03 -50.49 -103.60
C ALA A 58 128.77 -49.61 -103.64
N ASN A 59 128.05 -49.59 -104.77
CA ASN A 59 126.87 -48.75 -104.98
C ASN A 59 125.81 -49.49 -105.81
N PRO A 60 125.16 -50.54 -105.24
CA PRO A 60 124.17 -51.33 -105.94
C PRO A 60 122.95 -50.49 -106.34
N TYR A 61 122.21 -50.94 -107.35
CA TYR A 61 120.96 -50.27 -107.73
C TYR A 61 119.94 -50.33 -106.58
N LYS A 62 119.35 -49.18 -106.26
CA LYS A 62 118.23 -49.06 -105.31
C LYS A 62 117.06 -48.37 -106.00
N VAL A 63 115.91 -49.03 -106.02
CA VAL A 63 114.67 -48.48 -106.56
C VAL A 63 113.79 -48.06 -105.38
N ASN A 64 113.58 -46.75 -105.21
CA ASN A 64 112.72 -46.20 -104.16
C ASN A 64 111.47 -45.58 -104.76
N VAL A 65 110.42 -45.48 -103.94
CA VAL A 65 109.32 -44.55 -104.17
C VAL A 65 109.63 -43.31 -103.32
N GLU A 66 109.87 -42.16 -103.95
CA GLU A 66 110.28 -40.91 -103.29
C GLU A 66 109.37 -39.75 -103.73
N GLY A 67 109.04 -38.85 -102.81
CA GLY A 67 108.16 -37.69 -103.06
C GLY A 67 106.68 -38.03 -103.21
N ASP A 68 105.91 -37.07 -103.73
CA ASP A 68 104.46 -37.19 -103.95
C ASP A 68 104.13 -38.06 -105.17
N LEU A 69 103.15 -38.95 -105.04
CA LEU A 69 102.71 -39.86 -106.11
C LEU A 69 101.60 -39.25 -106.98
N ASN A 70 101.92 -38.16 -107.68
CA ASN A 70 100.95 -37.35 -108.42
C ASN A 70 100.36 -37.97 -109.71
N LYS A 71 100.76 -39.19 -110.08
CA LYS A 71 100.23 -39.90 -111.26
C LYS A 71 99.47 -41.19 -110.91
N ILE A 72 99.11 -41.38 -109.65
CA ILE A 72 98.27 -42.51 -109.23
C ILE A 72 96.80 -42.13 -109.45
N THR A 73 96.14 -42.82 -110.37
CA THR A 73 94.69 -42.65 -110.63
C THR A 73 93.83 -43.58 -109.79
N SER A 74 94.39 -44.70 -109.34
CA SER A 74 93.74 -45.60 -108.40
C SER A 74 94.71 -46.53 -107.69
N ILE A 75 94.31 -46.96 -106.49
CA ILE A 75 94.89 -48.11 -105.82
C ILE A 75 93.82 -49.18 -105.78
N THR A 76 94.06 -50.30 -106.45
CA THR A 76 93.17 -51.46 -106.52
C THR A 76 93.91 -52.65 -105.93
N ASN A 77 93.20 -53.51 -105.21
CA ASN A 77 93.70 -54.85 -104.88
C ASN A 77 93.34 -55.81 -106.03
N ASN A 78 93.06 -57.10 -105.78
CA ASN A 78 92.56 -57.98 -106.83
C ASN A 78 91.24 -57.45 -107.41
N GLU A 79 90.88 -57.92 -108.60
CA GLU A 79 89.61 -57.58 -109.22
C GLU A 79 88.44 -57.98 -108.31
N GLY A 80 87.61 -57.00 -107.91
CA GLY A 80 86.47 -57.20 -107.01
C GLY A 80 86.71 -56.84 -105.53
N ASP A 81 87.95 -56.69 -105.07
CA ASP A 81 88.29 -56.41 -103.65
C ASP A 81 88.13 -54.94 -103.24
N GLY A 82 87.53 -54.13 -104.12
CA GLY A 82 87.39 -52.68 -103.93
C GLY A 82 88.56 -51.89 -104.50
N LYS A 83 88.29 -50.60 -104.73
CA LYS A 83 89.20 -49.69 -105.42
C LYS A 83 89.11 -48.30 -104.82
N LEU A 84 90.25 -47.71 -104.50
CA LEU A 84 90.37 -46.28 -104.21
C LEU A 84 90.64 -45.58 -105.54
N GLU A 85 89.65 -44.85 -106.04
CA GLU A 85 89.80 -44.05 -107.26
C GLU A 85 90.07 -42.59 -106.91
N PHE A 86 91.19 -42.07 -107.37
CA PHE A 86 91.55 -40.66 -107.27
C PHE A 86 91.06 -39.96 -108.54
N LYS A 87 89.85 -39.41 -108.51
CA LYS A 87 89.18 -38.83 -109.68
C LYS A 87 89.71 -37.45 -110.09
N GLY A 88 90.57 -36.84 -109.26
CA GLY A 88 90.92 -35.43 -109.35
C GLY A 88 89.94 -34.56 -108.55
N ASP A 89 90.18 -33.24 -108.54
CA ASP A 89 89.36 -32.24 -107.83
C ASP A 89 89.12 -32.55 -106.33
N GLN A 90 90.13 -33.12 -105.66
CA GLN A 90 90.08 -33.49 -104.23
C GLN A 90 89.03 -34.57 -103.89
N VAL A 91 88.58 -35.35 -104.88
CA VAL A 91 87.61 -36.44 -104.68
C VAL A 91 88.30 -37.80 -104.68
N VAL A 92 87.94 -38.62 -103.68
CA VAL A 92 88.28 -40.04 -103.61
C VAL A 92 87.00 -40.86 -103.59
N ASN A 93 86.86 -41.78 -104.53
CA ASN A 93 85.80 -42.77 -104.49
C ASN A 93 86.33 -44.08 -103.91
N VAL A 94 85.64 -44.60 -102.91
CA VAL A 94 85.82 -45.96 -102.40
C VAL A 94 84.80 -46.83 -103.11
N ALA A 95 85.25 -47.56 -104.13
CA ALA A 95 84.40 -48.43 -104.93
C ALA A 95 84.05 -49.72 -104.18
N GLY A 96 82.81 -50.17 -104.37
CA GLY A 96 82.20 -51.39 -103.84
C GLY A 96 80.71 -51.41 -104.20
N ASP A 97 79.95 -52.39 -103.72
CA ASP A 97 78.50 -52.51 -103.97
C ASP A 97 77.73 -51.22 -103.64
N ASN A 98 78.18 -50.53 -102.58
CA ASN A 98 77.75 -49.17 -102.25
C ASN A 98 78.99 -48.28 -102.26
N THR A 99 79.14 -47.49 -103.34
CA THR A 99 80.28 -46.59 -103.48
C THR A 99 80.18 -45.44 -102.48
N ILE A 100 81.24 -45.22 -101.71
CA ILE A 100 81.36 -44.06 -100.81
C ILE A 100 82.25 -43.02 -101.47
N LYS A 101 81.76 -41.78 -101.55
CA LYS A 101 82.51 -40.65 -102.10
C LYS A 101 82.98 -39.76 -100.95
N LEU A 102 84.30 -39.55 -100.87
CA LEU A 102 84.93 -38.56 -100.01
C LEU A 102 85.25 -37.35 -100.88
N ASP A 103 84.48 -36.28 -100.71
CA ASP A 103 84.61 -35.06 -101.48
C ASP A 103 85.30 -33.98 -100.64
N GLY A 104 86.62 -33.85 -100.79
CA GLY A 104 87.37 -32.80 -100.11
C GLY A 104 87.04 -31.39 -100.60
N LYS A 105 86.39 -31.25 -101.78
CA LYS A 105 86.01 -29.95 -102.35
C LYS A 105 84.75 -29.40 -101.70
N THR A 106 83.74 -30.25 -101.47
CA THR A 106 82.50 -29.85 -100.78
C THR A 106 82.55 -30.11 -99.28
N GLY A 107 83.48 -30.95 -98.81
CA GLY A 107 83.57 -31.38 -97.42
C GLY A 107 82.63 -32.53 -97.08
N ASP A 108 82.02 -33.17 -98.09
CA ASP A 108 80.97 -34.16 -97.90
C ASP A 108 81.49 -35.60 -97.96
N ILE A 109 80.83 -36.47 -97.18
CA ILE A 109 80.89 -37.91 -97.36
C ILE A 109 79.50 -38.37 -97.83
N THR A 110 79.42 -38.86 -99.05
CA THR A 110 78.16 -39.29 -99.68
C THR A 110 78.19 -40.76 -100.07
N GLY A 111 77.01 -41.35 -100.34
CA GLY A 111 76.87 -42.78 -100.64
C GLY A 111 76.53 -43.67 -99.43
N LEU A 112 76.41 -43.08 -98.23
CA LEU A 112 75.94 -43.76 -97.03
C LEU A 112 74.47 -44.19 -97.17
N THR A 113 74.15 -45.42 -96.74
CA THR A 113 72.83 -46.04 -96.93
C THR A 113 71.93 -46.03 -95.70
N ASN A 114 72.46 -45.69 -94.53
CA ASN A 114 71.74 -45.64 -93.26
C ASN A 114 70.85 -44.40 -93.18
N LYS A 115 69.68 -44.43 -93.82
CA LYS A 115 68.75 -43.28 -93.87
C LYS A 115 67.61 -43.31 -92.85
N THR A 116 67.43 -44.42 -92.14
CA THR A 116 66.29 -44.67 -91.23
C THR A 116 66.75 -45.02 -89.81
N LEU A 117 65.83 -45.00 -88.83
CA LEU A 117 66.11 -45.32 -87.42
C LEU A 117 65.63 -46.71 -86.99
N ASP A 118 65.01 -47.47 -87.90
CA ASP A 118 64.33 -48.75 -87.65
C ASP A 118 65.26 -49.98 -87.69
N SER A 119 66.52 -49.77 -88.03
CA SER A 119 67.52 -50.84 -88.07
C SER A 119 67.77 -51.39 -86.66
N ALA A 120 67.80 -52.72 -86.52
CA ALA A 120 67.98 -53.40 -85.23
C ALA A 120 69.31 -53.06 -84.52
N ASP A 121 70.31 -52.61 -85.29
CA ASP A 121 71.63 -52.21 -84.80
C ASP A 121 71.86 -50.68 -84.91
N PHE A 122 70.79 -49.89 -85.01
CA PHE A 122 70.85 -48.44 -84.91
C PHE A 122 71.45 -48.03 -83.55
N ALA A 123 72.29 -46.98 -83.55
CA ALA A 123 72.98 -46.44 -82.38
C ALA A 123 73.87 -47.41 -81.56
N THR A 124 74.15 -48.63 -82.05
CA THR A 124 74.98 -49.61 -81.33
C THR A 124 76.28 -49.98 -82.05
N LYS A 125 76.40 -49.64 -83.34
CA LYS A 125 77.56 -50.00 -84.17
C LYS A 125 78.60 -48.89 -84.40
N GLY A 126 78.34 -47.66 -83.93
CA GLY A 126 79.26 -46.53 -84.12
C GLY A 126 79.44 -46.08 -85.58
N ARG A 127 78.41 -46.23 -86.42
CA ARG A 127 78.40 -45.75 -87.82
C ARG A 127 78.22 -44.22 -87.88
N ALA A 128 78.75 -43.58 -88.92
CA ALA A 128 78.43 -42.17 -89.23
C ALA A 128 76.93 -42.03 -89.51
N ALA A 129 76.27 -41.00 -88.97
CA ALA A 129 74.84 -40.75 -89.21
C ALA A 129 74.64 -39.98 -90.51
N THR A 130 73.55 -40.26 -91.24
CA THR A 130 73.14 -39.41 -92.38
C THR A 130 72.25 -38.26 -91.91
N GLU A 131 72.14 -37.21 -92.72
CA GLU A 131 71.24 -36.08 -92.45
C GLU A 131 69.78 -36.54 -92.32
N GLU A 132 69.36 -37.56 -93.07
CA GLU A 132 68.01 -38.13 -92.95
C GLU A 132 67.76 -38.76 -91.57
N GLN A 133 68.74 -39.50 -91.02
CA GLN A 133 68.64 -40.02 -89.65
C GLN A 133 68.60 -38.90 -88.61
N LEU A 134 69.45 -37.89 -88.76
CA LEU A 134 69.47 -36.73 -87.84
C LEU A 134 68.15 -35.96 -87.87
N LYS A 135 67.54 -35.79 -89.06
CA LYS A 135 66.23 -35.17 -89.23
C LYS A 135 65.13 -35.96 -88.49
N LEU A 136 65.10 -37.28 -88.64
CA LEU A 136 64.12 -38.13 -87.94
C LEU A 136 64.27 -38.06 -86.42
N VAL A 137 65.51 -38.03 -85.91
CA VAL A 137 65.78 -37.85 -84.47
C VAL A 137 65.28 -36.49 -83.98
N HIS A 138 65.52 -35.43 -84.75
CA HIS A 138 65.05 -34.08 -84.41
C HIS A 138 63.51 -34.00 -84.37
N GLU A 139 62.83 -34.56 -85.37
CA GLU A 139 61.36 -34.61 -85.43
C GLU A 139 60.75 -35.41 -84.26
N GLU A 140 61.37 -36.53 -83.88
CA GLU A 140 60.88 -37.34 -82.76
C GLU A 140 61.14 -36.68 -81.40
N ALA A 141 62.28 -36.01 -81.23
CA ALA A 141 62.56 -35.24 -80.02
C ALA A 141 61.56 -34.08 -79.82
N ALA A 142 61.16 -33.41 -80.91
CA ALA A 142 60.19 -32.31 -80.86
C ALA A 142 58.79 -32.74 -80.37
N LYS A 143 58.38 -34.00 -80.60
CA LYS A 143 57.06 -34.50 -80.17
C LYS A 143 56.94 -34.76 -78.67
N LYS A 144 58.05 -35.03 -77.96
CA LYS A 144 58.03 -35.40 -76.54
C LYS A 144 58.10 -34.21 -75.58
N SER A 145 58.40 -33.00 -76.06
CA SER A 145 58.49 -31.78 -75.26
C SER A 145 57.17 -30.98 -75.28
N THR A 146 56.07 -31.61 -74.87
CA THR A 146 54.77 -30.92 -74.71
C THR A 146 54.12 -31.32 -73.39
N GLU A 147 54.23 -30.47 -72.37
CA GLU A 147 53.43 -30.61 -71.16
C GLU A 147 51.95 -30.39 -71.49
N LYS A 148 51.08 -31.29 -71.02
CA LYS A 148 49.62 -31.15 -71.20
C LYS A 148 49.02 -30.73 -69.87
N VAL A 149 48.61 -29.47 -69.77
CA VAL A 149 47.87 -28.95 -68.61
C VAL A 149 46.40 -28.84 -68.98
N GLN A 150 45.51 -29.43 -68.17
CA GLN A 150 44.07 -29.33 -68.35
C GLN A 150 43.39 -29.19 -66.98
N ALA A 151 42.38 -28.34 -66.89
CA ALA A 151 41.54 -28.26 -65.69
C ALA A 151 40.82 -29.60 -65.49
N LYS A 152 40.70 -30.04 -64.24
CA LYS A 152 39.91 -31.22 -63.90
C LYS A 152 38.43 -30.90 -64.16
N ALA A 153 37.74 -31.77 -64.89
CA ALA A 153 36.29 -31.68 -65.10
C ALA A 153 35.54 -32.11 -63.82
N ASP A 154 35.50 -31.20 -62.85
CA ASP A 154 34.91 -31.38 -61.52
C ASP A 154 34.06 -30.14 -61.21
N ALA A 155 32.82 -30.33 -60.76
CA ALA A 155 31.90 -29.25 -60.47
C ALA A 155 32.39 -28.33 -59.32
N ASN A 156 33.27 -28.83 -58.47
CA ASN A 156 33.85 -28.09 -57.35
C ASN A 156 35.18 -27.39 -57.71
N ASN A 157 35.69 -27.58 -58.93
CA ASN A 157 36.94 -26.96 -59.35
C ASN A 157 36.68 -25.53 -59.86
N ILE A 158 37.26 -24.54 -59.17
CA ILE A 158 37.22 -23.12 -59.56
C ILE A 158 38.41 -22.70 -60.44
N ALA A 159 39.43 -23.54 -60.58
CA ALA A 159 40.58 -23.24 -61.41
C ALA A 159 40.23 -23.40 -62.89
N LYS A 160 40.38 -22.31 -63.64
CA LYS A 160 40.23 -22.27 -65.09
C LYS A 160 41.59 -22.41 -65.74
N VAL A 161 41.70 -23.34 -66.66
CA VAL A 161 42.89 -23.55 -67.48
C VAL A 161 42.48 -23.47 -68.94
N ALA A 162 43.10 -22.56 -69.68
CA ALA A 162 42.94 -22.46 -71.12
C ALA A 162 44.31 -22.29 -71.79
N PRO A 163 44.53 -22.78 -73.02
CA PRO A 163 45.67 -22.38 -73.80
C PRO A 163 45.60 -20.86 -74.03
N LYS A 164 46.77 -20.21 -74.03
CA LYS A 164 46.87 -18.79 -74.37
C LYS A 164 46.25 -18.55 -75.75
N ALA A 165 45.67 -17.37 -75.98
CA ALA A 165 45.05 -17.04 -77.25
C ALA A 165 45.99 -17.30 -78.45
N GLY A 166 45.55 -18.16 -79.37
CA GLY A 166 46.34 -18.62 -80.53
C GLY A 166 46.95 -20.01 -80.37
N ASP A 167 47.09 -20.50 -79.13
CA ASP A 167 47.52 -21.87 -78.84
C ASP A 167 46.32 -22.83 -78.82
N THR A 168 46.60 -24.12 -78.99
CA THR A 168 45.61 -25.20 -78.87
C THR A 168 46.08 -26.21 -77.85
N PHE A 169 45.14 -26.86 -77.14
CA PHE A 169 45.48 -27.88 -76.16
C PHE A 169 46.34 -28.98 -76.78
N GLY A 170 47.53 -29.20 -76.22
CA GLY A 170 48.44 -30.26 -76.64
C GLY A 170 49.28 -29.95 -77.88
N ALA A 171 49.27 -28.72 -78.40
CA ALA A 171 50.21 -28.30 -79.43
C ALA A 171 51.62 -28.10 -78.87
N ALA A 172 52.63 -28.30 -79.72
CA ALA A 172 54.03 -28.11 -79.33
C ALA A 172 54.33 -26.65 -79.02
N GLY A 173 54.93 -26.40 -77.85
CA GLY A 173 55.20 -25.04 -77.36
C GLY A 173 53.98 -24.26 -76.86
N ALA A 174 52.80 -24.90 -76.75
CA ALA A 174 51.61 -24.24 -76.22
C ALA A 174 51.82 -23.78 -74.77
N THR A 175 51.39 -22.56 -74.49
CA THR A 175 51.39 -21.98 -73.15
C THR A 175 49.98 -21.98 -72.57
N TYR A 176 49.86 -22.19 -71.26
CA TYR A 176 48.56 -22.28 -70.58
C TYR A 176 48.39 -21.13 -69.59
N GLU A 177 47.23 -20.49 -69.63
CA GLU A 177 46.81 -19.49 -68.66
C GLU A 177 45.98 -20.18 -67.58
N VAL A 178 46.48 -20.15 -66.34
CA VAL A 178 45.80 -20.69 -65.16
C VAL A 178 45.30 -19.53 -64.33
N SER A 179 44.00 -19.51 -64.05
CA SER A 179 43.36 -18.44 -63.28
C SER A 179 42.26 -18.98 -62.37
N VAL A 180 41.90 -18.15 -61.38
CA VAL A 180 40.69 -18.31 -60.57
C VAL A 180 39.92 -17.01 -60.69
N ASP A 181 38.61 -17.11 -60.95
CA ASP A 181 37.76 -15.92 -61.01
C ASP A 181 37.38 -15.49 -59.59
N LYS A 182 37.42 -14.18 -59.33
CA LYS A 182 37.02 -13.64 -58.02
C LYS A 182 35.56 -13.94 -57.70
N ASN A 183 34.70 -14.01 -58.72
CA ASN A 183 33.29 -14.35 -58.59
C ASN A 183 33.09 -15.82 -58.29
N ASP A 184 33.86 -16.73 -58.91
CA ASP A 184 33.81 -18.17 -58.58
C ASP A 184 34.18 -18.39 -57.10
N VAL A 185 35.18 -17.66 -56.59
CA VAL A 185 35.54 -17.69 -55.16
C VAL A 185 34.41 -17.15 -54.28
N LYS A 186 33.77 -16.05 -54.68
CA LYS A 186 32.64 -15.49 -53.93
C LYS A 186 31.42 -16.42 -53.90
N ASP A 187 31.16 -17.14 -54.99
CA ASP A 187 30.08 -18.13 -55.05
C ASP A 187 30.36 -19.34 -54.17
N ALA A 188 31.59 -19.86 -54.20
CA ALA A 188 32.01 -20.92 -53.28
C ALA A 188 31.89 -20.46 -51.81
N ALA A 189 32.25 -19.22 -51.51
CA ALA A 189 32.09 -18.65 -50.18
C ALA A 189 30.60 -18.52 -49.78
N ARG A 190 29.72 -18.14 -50.71
CA ARG A 190 28.27 -18.08 -50.47
C ARG A 190 27.66 -19.45 -50.19
N GLU A 191 28.10 -20.48 -50.91
CA GLU A 191 27.64 -21.86 -50.69
C GLU A 191 28.09 -22.40 -49.32
N ALA A 192 29.26 -21.99 -48.83
CA ALA A 192 29.80 -22.44 -47.55
C ALA A 192 29.09 -21.81 -46.32
N VAL A 193 28.29 -20.76 -46.49
CA VAL A 193 27.64 -20.05 -45.36
C VAL A 193 26.27 -20.67 -45.05
N THR A 194 26.17 -21.28 -43.87
CA THR A 194 24.90 -21.77 -43.31
C THR A 194 24.39 -20.78 -42.26
N VAL A 195 23.12 -20.37 -42.36
CA VAL A 195 22.46 -19.49 -41.37
C VAL A 195 21.23 -20.19 -40.82
N THR A 196 21.13 -20.26 -39.49
CA THR A 196 20.00 -20.86 -38.78
C THR A 196 19.46 -19.87 -37.73
N GLY A 197 18.13 -19.83 -37.57
CA GLY A 197 17.44 -19.00 -36.59
C GLY A 197 16.18 -19.68 -36.07
N ASP A 198 15.61 -19.20 -34.96
CA ASP A 198 14.39 -19.76 -34.36
C ASP A 198 13.12 -19.52 -35.21
N ASN A 199 13.27 -18.73 -36.28
CA ASN A 199 12.28 -18.35 -37.28
C ASN A 199 10.98 -17.78 -36.68
N LYS A 200 11.07 -17.22 -35.47
CA LYS A 200 9.94 -16.62 -34.75
C LYS A 200 10.30 -15.24 -34.23
N ALA A 201 11.14 -15.18 -33.20
CA ALA A 201 11.53 -13.91 -32.57
C ALA A 201 12.67 -13.24 -33.32
N ILE A 202 13.60 -14.05 -33.85
CA ILE A 202 14.69 -13.59 -34.69
C ILE A 202 14.56 -14.29 -36.04
N THR A 203 14.30 -13.51 -37.08
CA THR A 203 14.29 -14.00 -38.46
C THR A 203 15.51 -13.46 -39.19
N VAL A 204 16.02 -14.24 -40.15
CA VAL A 204 17.09 -13.80 -41.03
C VAL A 204 16.58 -13.88 -42.45
N ASP A 205 16.44 -12.72 -43.09
CA ASP A 205 16.09 -12.64 -44.50
C ASP A 205 17.37 -12.72 -45.31
N VAL A 206 17.49 -13.80 -46.07
CA VAL A 206 18.64 -14.05 -46.94
C VAL A 206 18.31 -13.49 -48.32
N GLN A 207 19.12 -12.53 -48.78
CA GLN A 207 18.96 -11.87 -50.08
C GLN A 207 20.20 -12.11 -50.95
N PRO A 208 20.23 -13.19 -51.74
CA PRO A 208 21.30 -13.45 -52.70
C PRO A 208 21.29 -12.43 -53.84
N ASN A 209 22.47 -11.96 -54.23
CA ASN A 209 22.69 -11.12 -55.40
C ASN A 209 23.64 -11.84 -56.36
N ALA A 210 23.06 -12.44 -57.40
CA ALA A 210 23.80 -13.20 -58.41
C ALA A 210 24.74 -12.32 -59.26
N THR A 211 24.39 -11.06 -59.50
CA THR A 211 25.21 -10.14 -60.32
C THR A 211 26.51 -9.76 -59.62
N ASN A 212 26.46 -9.53 -58.30
CA ASN A 212 27.61 -9.11 -57.52
C ASN A 212 28.34 -10.28 -56.82
N HIS A 213 27.76 -11.49 -56.90
CA HIS A 213 28.18 -12.69 -56.19
C HIS A 213 28.27 -12.45 -54.67
N THR A 214 27.23 -11.84 -54.09
CA THR A 214 27.17 -11.53 -52.66
C THR A 214 25.83 -11.96 -52.08
N THR A 215 25.77 -12.24 -50.79
CA THR A 215 24.51 -12.46 -50.07
C THR A 215 24.39 -11.47 -48.94
N ASN A 216 23.30 -10.72 -48.90
CA ASN A 216 22.97 -9.87 -47.76
C ASN A 216 22.12 -10.67 -46.77
N TYR A 217 22.50 -10.63 -45.50
CA TYR A 217 21.77 -11.27 -44.41
C TYR A 217 21.17 -10.18 -43.54
N GLN A 218 19.87 -9.94 -43.67
CA GLN A 218 19.17 -8.97 -42.84
C GLN A 218 18.62 -9.70 -41.61
N VAL A 219 19.12 -9.33 -40.43
CA VAL A 219 18.64 -9.86 -39.15
C VAL A 219 17.51 -8.98 -38.65
N ASN A 220 16.34 -9.56 -38.43
CA ASN A 220 15.16 -8.87 -37.94
C ASN A 220 14.77 -9.39 -36.56
N PHE A 221 14.28 -8.49 -35.71
CA PHE A 221 13.72 -8.83 -34.41
C PHE A 221 12.22 -8.55 -34.39
N ASN A 222 11.42 -9.59 -34.16
CA ASN A 222 9.99 -9.49 -34.02
C ASN A 222 9.61 -9.44 -32.53
N GLY A 223 9.44 -8.24 -32.00
CA GLY A 223 9.09 -8.02 -30.59
C GLY A 223 7.78 -8.71 -30.17
N ASN A 224 6.82 -8.88 -31.08
CA ASN A 224 5.55 -9.55 -30.77
C ASN A 224 5.73 -11.07 -30.60
N GLU A 225 6.52 -11.70 -31.47
CA GLU A 225 6.85 -13.12 -31.34
C GLU A 225 7.82 -13.38 -30.19
N ALA A 226 8.72 -12.44 -29.90
CA ALA A 226 9.59 -12.49 -28.73
C ALA A 226 8.78 -12.42 -27.42
N ALA A 227 7.77 -11.54 -27.36
CA ALA A 227 6.92 -11.40 -26.17
C ALA A 227 6.16 -12.70 -25.83
N LYS A 228 5.86 -13.55 -26.82
CA LYS A 228 5.25 -14.88 -26.62
C LYS A 228 6.18 -15.93 -26.01
N GLN A 229 7.49 -15.64 -25.96
CA GLN A 229 8.52 -16.58 -25.50
C GLN A 229 9.27 -16.08 -24.25
N ILE A 230 9.11 -14.81 -23.87
CA ILE A 230 9.79 -14.20 -22.74
C ILE A 230 8.86 -14.21 -21.51
N PRO A 231 9.17 -14.99 -20.46
CA PRO A 231 8.40 -14.98 -19.22
C PRO A 231 8.75 -13.77 -18.35
N LEU A 232 7.74 -13.01 -17.94
CA LEU A 232 7.80 -11.99 -16.90
C LEU A 232 7.60 -12.64 -15.53
N THR A 233 8.58 -12.48 -14.63
CA THR A 233 8.54 -13.04 -13.27
C THR A 233 8.08 -11.97 -12.26
N TYR A 234 7.12 -12.31 -11.39
CA TYR A 234 6.61 -11.40 -10.35
C TYR A 234 6.35 -12.15 -9.02
N LYS A 235 6.19 -11.41 -7.93
CA LYS A 235 5.90 -11.95 -6.59
C LYS A 235 4.77 -11.16 -5.93
N GLU A 236 3.89 -11.85 -5.23
CA GLU A 236 2.91 -11.23 -4.34
C GLU A 236 3.44 -11.26 -2.91
N ASN A 237 3.45 -10.11 -2.21
CA ASN A 237 3.77 -10.01 -0.78
C ASN A 237 5.03 -10.77 -0.32
N GLY A 238 6.09 -10.79 -1.14
CA GLY A 238 7.34 -11.49 -0.82
C GLY A 238 7.29 -13.02 -0.91
N GLY A 239 6.19 -13.60 -1.42
CA GLY A 239 6.01 -15.04 -1.59
C GLY A 239 6.80 -15.64 -2.77
N ASN A 240 6.33 -16.81 -3.22
CA ASN A 240 6.95 -17.54 -4.32
C ASN A 240 6.86 -16.77 -5.65
N ALA A 241 7.87 -16.93 -6.50
CA ALA A 241 7.88 -16.36 -7.84
C ALA A 241 6.79 -17.00 -8.71
N ARG A 242 6.02 -16.17 -9.39
CA ARG A 242 5.06 -16.54 -10.44
C ARG A 242 5.57 -16.01 -11.78
N THR A 243 5.13 -16.63 -12.88
CA THR A 243 5.50 -16.22 -14.24
C THR A 243 4.27 -16.07 -15.12
N VAL A 244 4.36 -15.15 -16.08
CA VAL A 244 3.38 -14.94 -17.16
C VAL A 244 4.16 -14.57 -18.43
N MET A 245 3.66 -14.89 -19.62
CA MET A 245 4.33 -14.46 -20.85
C MET A 245 4.19 -12.95 -21.02
N LEU A 246 5.24 -12.28 -21.53
CA LEU A 246 5.20 -10.84 -21.77
C LEU A 246 4.05 -10.44 -22.73
N SER A 247 3.67 -11.33 -23.66
CA SER A 247 2.54 -11.13 -24.56
C SER A 247 1.18 -11.06 -23.85
N GLU A 248 1.04 -11.74 -22.71
CA GLU A 248 -0.20 -11.75 -21.92
C GLU A 248 -0.25 -10.56 -20.93
N GLY A 249 0.92 -10.10 -20.49
CA GLY A 249 1.03 -8.99 -19.53
C GLY A 249 0.57 -9.35 -18.11
N LEU A 250 0.36 -8.34 -17.27
CA LEU A 250 -0.21 -8.48 -15.93
C LEU A 250 -1.63 -7.92 -15.92
N ASP A 251 -2.59 -8.73 -15.49
CA ASP A 251 -3.97 -8.30 -15.26
C ASP A 251 -4.18 -7.97 -13.78
N PHE A 252 -4.42 -6.69 -13.49
CA PHE A 252 -4.72 -6.20 -12.15
C PHE A 252 -6.24 -6.13 -11.98
N SER A 253 -6.82 -7.15 -11.34
CA SER A 253 -8.26 -7.21 -11.12
C SER A 253 -8.70 -6.47 -9.84
N ASN A 254 -9.98 -6.09 -9.80
CA ASN A 254 -10.61 -5.52 -8.62
C ASN A 254 -10.59 -6.51 -7.44
N GLY A 255 -10.29 -6.01 -6.25
CA GLY A 255 -10.48 -6.76 -5.01
C GLY A 255 -11.94 -6.73 -4.54
N VAL A 256 -12.22 -7.35 -3.39
CA VAL A 256 -13.55 -7.31 -2.76
C VAL A 256 -13.95 -5.85 -2.44
N ASN A 257 -13.03 -5.09 -1.83
CA ASN A 257 -13.25 -3.73 -1.37
C ASN A 257 -12.39 -2.68 -2.10
N THR A 258 -11.66 -3.10 -3.13
CA THR A 258 -10.78 -2.21 -3.90
C THR A 258 -11.04 -2.32 -5.40
N THR A 259 -10.78 -1.23 -6.11
CA THR A 259 -10.82 -1.16 -7.58
C THR A 259 -9.41 -0.87 -8.07
N ALA A 260 -8.90 -1.68 -9.01
CA ALA A 260 -7.58 -1.49 -9.58
C ALA A 260 -7.64 -0.50 -10.76
N HIS A 261 -6.66 0.40 -10.81
CA HIS A 261 -6.50 1.37 -11.90
C HIS A 261 -5.08 1.34 -12.43
N THR A 262 -4.93 1.49 -13.75
CA THR A 262 -3.64 1.60 -14.42
C THR A 262 -3.55 2.92 -15.17
N ASP A 263 -2.44 3.62 -14.94
CA ASP A 263 -2.07 4.87 -15.62
C ASP A 263 -0.93 4.61 -16.63
N ALA A 264 -0.52 5.66 -17.34
CA ALA A 264 0.67 5.64 -18.19
C ALA A 264 1.91 5.12 -17.45
N ASN A 265 2.83 4.50 -18.20
CA ASN A 265 4.08 3.91 -17.69
C ASN A 265 3.89 2.78 -16.66
N GLY A 266 2.73 2.12 -16.64
CA GLY A 266 2.48 0.97 -15.77
C GLY A 266 2.32 1.33 -14.29
N LYS A 267 1.95 2.59 -13.98
CA LYS A 267 1.60 2.98 -12.61
C LYS A 267 0.26 2.34 -12.23
N VAL A 268 0.26 1.59 -11.13
CA VAL A 268 -0.93 0.89 -10.61
C VAL A 268 -1.37 1.57 -9.31
N SER A 269 -2.65 1.88 -9.19
CA SER A 269 -3.26 2.36 -7.95
C SER A 269 -4.52 1.57 -7.62
N PHE A 270 -4.93 1.64 -6.34
CA PHE A 270 -6.13 0.99 -5.86
C PHE A 270 -7.01 2.01 -5.15
N ASP A 271 -8.24 2.13 -5.61
CA ASP A 271 -9.27 2.92 -4.95
C ASP A 271 -10.09 2.04 -4.02
N VAL A 272 -10.60 2.61 -2.93
CA VAL A 272 -11.50 1.92 -2.00
C VAL A 272 -12.94 2.09 -2.49
N LYS A 273 -13.70 1.00 -2.55
CA LYS A 273 -15.11 1.03 -2.97
C LYS A 273 -15.95 1.83 -1.97
N GLY A 274 -17.07 2.38 -2.45
CA GLY A 274 -18.02 3.09 -1.58
C GLY A 274 -18.58 2.18 -0.48
N ASP A 275 -19.11 1.02 -0.88
CA ASP A 275 -19.60 0.01 0.06
C ASP A 275 -18.52 -1.04 0.34
N LEU A 276 -18.24 -1.24 1.63
CA LEU A 276 -17.26 -2.22 2.10
C LEU A 276 -17.99 -3.42 2.71
N THR A 277 -17.63 -4.61 2.25
CA THR A 277 -18.19 -5.87 2.74
C THR A 277 -17.08 -6.74 3.33
N ASN A 278 -17.43 -7.70 4.20
CA ASN A 278 -16.48 -8.62 4.83
C ASN A 278 -15.35 -7.94 5.62
N ILE A 279 -15.60 -6.73 6.14
CA ILE A 279 -14.69 -6.05 7.07
C ILE A 279 -15.06 -6.47 8.49
N THR A 280 -14.12 -7.08 9.21
CA THR A 280 -14.32 -7.46 10.62
C THR A 280 -14.08 -6.29 11.57
N SER A 281 -13.20 -5.36 11.20
CA SER A 281 -12.92 -4.18 11.99
C SER A 281 -12.10 -3.13 11.26
N ILE A 282 -12.18 -1.88 11.75
CA ILE A 282 -11.37 -0.74 11.32
C ILE A 282 -10.64 -0.19 12.55
N SER A 283 -9.31 -0.09 12.46
CA SER A 283 -8.44 0.44 13.53
C SER A 283 -7.21 1.13 12.92
N ASN A 284 -6.76 2.22 13.54
CA ASN A 284 -5.56 2.95 13.08
C ASN A 284 -4.24 2.27 13.52
N ASN A 285 -4.24 1.55 14.64
CA ASN A 285 -3.10 0.77 15.11
C ASN A 285 -3.60 -0.41 15.97
N SER A 286 -2.73 -1.39 16.26
CA SER A 286 -3.12 -2.64 16.94
C SER A 286 -3.73 -2.45 18.34
N ASN A 287 -3.43 -1.35 19.04
CA ASN A 287 -3.81 -1.14 20.44
C ASN A 287 -4.73 0.07 20.67
N GLY A 288 -5.15 0.75 19.60
CA GLY A 288 -5.93 1.98 19.67
C GLY A 288 -7.44 1.73 19.58
N PRO A 289 -8.23 2.82 19.59
CA PRO A 289 -9.67 2.73 19.36
C PRO A 289 -9.99 1.96 18.07
N LYS A 290 -10.93 1.03 18.17
CA LYS A 290 -11.30 0.09 17.11
C LYS A 290 -12.80 0.00 16.99
N VAL A 291 -13.30 0.10 15.74
CA VAL A 291 -14.68 -0.24 15.38
C VAL A 291 -14.69 -1.68 14.89
N SER A 292 -15.39 -2.58 15.57
CA SER A 292 -15.55 -3.97 15.13
C SER A 292 -16.99 -4.30 14.77
N PHE A 293 -17.13 -5.08 13.69
CA PHE A 293 -18.41 -5.52 13.14
C PHE A 293 -18.55 -7.01 13.43
N GLY A 294 -19.55 -7.39 14.25
CA GLY A 294 -19.74 -8.78 14.66
C GLY A 294 -21.20 -9.08 15.01
N GLY A 295 -21.75 -10.13 14.38
CA GLY A 295 -23.18 -10.43 14.46
C GLY A 295 -24.02 -9.22 14.03
N ASP A 296 -25.03 -8.89 14.83
CA ASP A 296 -25.90 -7.73 14.62
C ASP A 296 -25.44 -6.47 15.37
N THR A 297 -24.16 -6.39 15.78
CA THR A 297 -23.64 -5.31 16.63
C THR A 297 -22.41 -4.60 16.04
N VAL A 298 -22.30 -3.30 16.33
CA VAL A 298 -21.11 -2.48 16.11
C VAL A 298 -20.50 -2.16 17.47
N ASN A 299 -19.25 -2.56 17.70
CA ASN A 299 -18.58 -2.41 18.98
C ASN A 299 -17.42 -1.40 18.88
N ILE A 300 -17.29 -0.55 19.89
CA ILE A 300 -16.16 0.36 20.07
C ILE A 300 -15.31 -0.18 21.22
N THR A 301 -14.04 -0.51 20.93
CA THR A 301 -13.09 -1.00 21.93
C THR A 301 -11.82 -0.15 21.93
N GLY A 302 -11.07 -0.13 23.04
CA GLY A 302 -9.82 0.65 23.15
C GLY A 302 -10.01 2.16 23.38
N GLY A 303 -11.23 2.62 23.71
CA GLY A 303 -11.53 4.02 24.01
C GLY A 303 -13.02 4.35 24.00
N ASN A 304 -13.34 5.64 24.15
CA ASN A 304 -14.71 6.17 24.12
C ASN A 304 -15.14 6.55 22.70
N LEU A 305 -16.44 6.50 22.40
CA LEU A 305 -17.02 7.12 21.20
C LEU A 305 -17.18 8.62 21.41
N ASN A 306 -16.42 9.43 20.65
CA ASN A 306 -16.54 10.89 20.67
C ASN A 306 -17.27 11.37 19.40
N MET A 307 -18.43 12.01 19.57
CA MET A 307 -19.24 12.53 18.46
C MET A 307 -18.89 13.97 18.06
N GLY A 308 -17.89 14.59 18.69
CA GLY A 308 -17.47 15.97 18.39
C GLY A 308 -18.56 17.02 18.62
N GLY A 309 -19.49 16.77 19.55
CA GLY A 309 -20.65 17.63 19.81
C GLY A 309 -21.85 17.41 18.87
N ASN A 310 -21.77 16.47 17.93
CA ASN A 310 -22.90 16.12 17.07
C ASN A 310 -23.99 15.34 17.82
N LYS A 311 -25.24 15.47 17.37
CA LYS A 311 -26.39 14.75 17.93
C LYS A 311 -26.36 13.27 17.54
N ILE A 312 -26.77 12.41 18.47
CA ILE A 312 -27.15 11.01 18.19
C ILE A 312 -28.68 10.98 18.05
N THR A 313 -29.18 10.67 16.86
CA THR A 313 -30.61 10.63 16.54
C THR A 313 -31.11 9.19 16.40
N ASN A 314 -32.43 8.99 16.37
CA ASN A 314 -33.06 7.67 16.26
C ASN A 314 -32.69 6.68 17.37
N VAL A 315 -32.36 7.19 18.56
CA VAL A 315 -32.18 6.38 19.76
C VAL A 315 -33.56 5.96 20.27
N GLN A 316 -33.84 4.65 20.21
CA GLN A 316 -35.05 4.08 20.78
C GLN A 316 -35.12 4.34 22.29
N ARG A 317 -36.31 4.23 22.89
CA ARG A 317 -36.43 4.35 24.35
C ARG A 317 -35.60 3.24 25.01
N GLY A 318 -34.61 3.60 25.81
CA GLY A 318 -33.86 2.64 26.63
C GLY A 318 -34.77 1.92 27.63
N THR A 319 -34.58 0.61 27.77
CA THR A 319 -35.35 -0.24 28.69
C THR A 319 -34.50 -0.85 29.79
N ASN A 320 -33.22 -1.10 29.52
CA ASN A 320 -32.25 -1.56 30.50
C ASN A 320 -31.47 -0.38 31.09
N ASP A 321 -30.90 -0.56 32.27
CA ASP A 321 -30.10 0.46 32.96
C ASP A 321 -28.84 0.88 32.17
N THR A 322 -28.36 0.05 31.25
CA THR A 322 -27.19 0.32 30.40
C THR A 322 -27.53 0.93 29.04
N ASP A 323 -28.81 1.12 28.73
CA ASP A 323 -29.23 1.72 27.45
C ASP A 323 -29.07 3.23 27.48
N ALA A 324 -28.86 3.84 26.31
CA ALA A 324 -28.90 5.30 26.19
C ALA A 324 -30.34 5.83 26.38
N VAL A 325 -30.50 6.88 27.19
CA VAL A 325 -31.79 7.56 27.39
C VAL A 325 -32.02 8.58 26.28
N ASN A 326 -33.13 8.47 25.55
CA ASN A 326 -33.49 9.49 24.56
C ASN A 326 -34.16 10.72 25.20
N VAL A 327 -34.14 11.85 24.49
CA VAL A 327 -34.65 13.14 25.02
C VAL A 327 -36.13 13.06 25.42
N LYS A 328 -36.93 12.22 24.75
CA LYS A 328 -38.33 12.04 25.12
C LYS A 328 -38.47 11.34 26.47
N GLN A 329 -37.70 10.29 26.73
CA GLN A 329 -37.69 9.62 28.04
C GLN A 329 -37.33 10.58 29.17
N LEU A 330 -36.32 11.43 28.95
CA LEU A 330 -35.93 12.44 29.92
C LEU A 330 -37.02 13.51 30.15
N LYS A 331 -37.77 13.89 29.11
CA LYS A 331 -38.90 14.81 29.25
C LYS A 331 -40.08 14.16 29.96
N ASP A 332 -40.35 12.90 29.66
CA ASP A 332 -41.45 12.13 30.25
C ASP A 332 -41.17 11.80 31.73
N SER A 333 -39.91 11.71 32.17
CA SER A 333 -39.56 11.46 33.57
C SER A 333 -39.73 12.68 34.48
N ARG A 334 -40.02 13.86 33.92
CA ARG A 334 -40.18 15.09 34.71
C ARG A 334 -41.52 15.09 35.43
N THR A 335 -41.48 15.04 36.76
CA THR A 335 -42.66 15.25 37.61
C THR A 335 -43.09 16.71 37.60
N THR A 336 -44.36 16.98 37.30
CA THR A 336 -45.01 18.30 37.42
C THR A 336 -45.91 18.34 38.65
N LEU A 337 -45.76 19.36 39.49
CA LEU A 337 -46.56 19.60 40.70
C LEU A 337 -47.30 20.94 40.54
N THR A 338 -48.61 20.95 40.75
CA THR A 338 -49.46 22.16 40.67
C THR A 338 -50.36 22.26 41.92
N SER A 339 -50.63 23.49 42.38
CA SER A 339 -51.64 23.79 43.42
C SER A 339 -52.51 24.93 42.92
N ASP A 340 -53.65 24.57 42.32
CA ASP A 340 -54.51 25.54 41.62
C ASP A 340 -55.31 26.41 42.60
N ASP A 341 -55.64 25.88 43.78
CA ASP A 341 -56.37 26.57 44.84
C ASP A 341 -55.47 27.43 45.75
N HIS A 342 -54.16 27.48 45.47
CA HIS A 342 -53.16 28.20 46.25
C HIS A 342 -53.10 27.80 47.73
N SER A 343 -53.68 26.67 48.11
CA SER A 343 -53.63 26.15 49.49
C SER A 343 -52.23 25.69 49.87
N VAL A 344 -51.43 25.32 48.87
CA VAL A 344 -50.07 24.81 49.01
C VAL A 344 -49.07 25.73 48.32
N VAL A 345 -48.06 26.16 49.07
CA VAL A 345 -46.90 26.89 48.52
C VAL A 345 -45.81 25.87 48.19
N LEU A 346 -45.37 25.85 46.93
CA LEU A 346 -44.25 25.03 46.47
C LEU A 346 -42.96 25.86 46.48
N LYS A 347 -41.97 25.44 47.28
CA LYS A 347 -40.63 26.04 47.28
C LYS A 347 -39.67 25.14 46.52
N LYS A 348 -39.28 25.55 45.31
CA LYS A 348 -38.26 24.86 44.50
C LYS A 348 -36.88 25.14 45.08
N THR A 349 -36.11 24.09 45.31
CA THR A 349 -34.67 24.17 45.60
C THR A 349 -33.92 23.28 44.62
N GLU A 350 -32.80 23.77 44.08
CA GLU A 350 -31.96 23.02 43.14
C GLU A 350 -30.67 22.61 43.86
N SER A 351 -30.41 21.32 43.92
CA SER A 351 -29.19 20.75 44.48
C SER A 351 -28.00 21.06 43.55
N ALA A 352 -26.77 20.97 44.07
CA ALA A 352 -25.55 21.29 43.32
C ALA A 352 -25.30 20.38 42.09
N ASP A 353 -26.02 19.25 42.00
CA ASP A 353 -26.04 18.28 40.91
C ASP A 353 -27.20 18.49 39.91
N GLY A 354 -28.00 19.55 40.08
CA GLY A 354 -29.18 19.83 39.25
C GLY A 354 -30.45 19.06 39.67
N GLY A 355 -30.43 18.32 40.78
CA GLY A 355 -31.61 17.67 41.33
C GLY A 355 -32.65 18.70 41.81
N LEU A 356 -33.91 18.54 41.40
CA LEU A 356 -35.01 19.41 41.85
C LEU A 356 -35.67 18.84 43.11
N ASN A 357 -35.61 19.57 44.22
CA ASN A 357 -36.35 19.25 45.44
C ASN A 357 -37.50 20.23 45.65
N TYR A 358 -38.68 19.73 46.03
CA TYR A 358 -39.89 20.52 46.25
C TYR A 358 -40.33 20.38 47.71
N ASP A 359 -40.20 21.47 48.47
CA ASP A 359 -40.73 21.57 49.84
C ASP A 359 -42.17 22.09 49.80
N LEU A 360 -43.07 21.43 50.54
CA LEU A 360 -44.53 21.57 50.43
C LEU A 360 -45.11 22.12 51.73
N SER A 361 -45.69 23.33 51.70
CA SER A 361 -46.25 23.98 52.89
C SER A 361 -47.71 24.40 52.69
N VAL A 362 -48.58 24.04 53.63
CA VAL A 362 -50.02 24.39 53.61
C VAL A 362 -50.24 25.70 54.40
N LYS A 363 -50.88 26.70 53.78
CA LYS A 363 -51.27 27.94 54.49
C LYS A 363 -52.57 27.71 55.27
N GLY A 364 -52.50 27.68 56.60
CA GLY A 364 -53.67 27.57 57.46
C GLY A 364 -54.52 28.85 57.43
N ALA A 365 -55.64 28.84 56.72
CA ALA A 365 -56.70 29.83 56.89
C ALA A 365 -57.61 29.38 58.06
N VAL A 366 -57.81 30.25 59.05
CA VAL A 366 -58.77 30.01 60.14
C VAL A 366 -60.18 30.01 59.54
N ASP A 367 -60.87 28.87 59.63
CA ASP A 367 -62.19 28.68 59.04
C ASP A 367 -63.23 29.57 59.76
N PRO A 368 -64.02 30.40 59.04
CA PRO A 368 -65.04 31.27 59.62
C PRO A 368 -66.15 30.53 60.39
N ARG A 369 -66.21 29.19 60.30
CA ARG A 369 -67.05 28.35 61.17
C ARG A 369 -66.59 28.35 62.63
N VAL A 370 -65.31 28.54 62.92
CA VAL A 370 -64.76 28.56 64.29
C VAL A 370 -65.19 29.81 65.06
N ASP A 371 -65.27 30.95 64.38
CA ASP A 371 -65.72 32.21 64.98
C ASP A 371 -67.22 32.18 65.32
N LYS A 372 -68.05 31.63 64.42
CA LYS A 372 -69.49 31.46 64.67
C LYS A 372 -69.77 30.57 65.88
N LEU A 373 -69.04 29.47 66.03
CA LEU A 373 -69.19 28.57 67.18
C LEU A 373 -68.84 29.27 68.50
N THR A 374 -67.79 30.10 68.51
CA THR A 374 -67.36 30.84 69.70
C THR A 374 -68.43 31.84 70.16
N GLU A 375 -69.07 32.53 69.23
CA GLU A 375 -70.15 33.47 69.52
C GLU A 375 -71.40 32.76 70.06
N GLU A 376 -71.77 31.62 69.46
CA GLU A 376 -72.92 30.82 69.87
C GLU A 376 -72.79 30.29 71.30
N VAL A 377 -71.60 29.77 71.67
CA VAL A 377 -71.29 29.34 73.04
C VAL A 377 -71.45 30.50 74.03
N GLY A 378 -71.04 31.72 73.66
CA GLY A 378 -71.21 32.91 74.49
C GLY A 378 -72.69 33.19 74.82
N ARG A 379 -73.58 33.05 73.83
CA ARG A 379 -75.02 33.33 74.01
C ARG A 379 -75.71 32.27 74.87
N VAL A 380 -75.39 30.99 74.66
CA VAL A 380 -75.92 29.89 75.49
C VAL A 380 -75.52 30.07 76.96
N GLY A 381 -74.26 30.47 77.23
CA GLY A 381 -73.81 30.77 78.59
C GLY A 381 -74.61 31.89 79.26
N ALA A 382 -74.92 32.97 78.54
CA ALA A 382 -75.70 34.09 79.07
C ALA A 382 -77.15 33.69 79.39
N GLN A 383 -77.78 32.88 78.54
CA GLN A 383 -79.13 32.35 78.75
C GLN A 383 -79.22 31.45 79.98
N GLY A 384 -78.25 30.53 80.15
CA GLY A 384 -78.16 29.69 81.34
C GLY A 384 -77.98 30.49 82.63
N ALA A 385 -77.17 31.56 82.59
CA ALA A 385 -77.00 32.46 83.73
C ALA A 385 -78.30 33.22 84.06
N ALA A 386 -79.04 33.69 83.06
CA ALA A 386 -80.31 34.38 83.25
C ALA A 386 -81.39 33.48 83.88
N LEU A 387 -81.49 32.22 83.43
CA LEU A 387 -82.41 31.22 84.00
C LEU A 387 -82.07 30.88 85.46
N SER A 388 -80.78 30.81 85.80
CA SER A 388 -80.32 30.52 87.17
C SER A 388 -80.61 31.66 88.16
N ALA A 389 -80.83 32.89 87.67
CA ALA A 389 -81.21 34.03 88.48
C ALA A 389 -82.70 34.00 88.91
N LEU A 390 -83.53 33.12 88.32
CA LEU A 390 -84.94 32.96 88.67
C LEU A 390 -85.07 32.22 90.01
N LYS A 391 -85.15 32.97 91.11
CA LYS A 391 -85.27 32.44 92.47
C LYS A 391 -86.66 32.68 93.05
N PRO A 392 -87.43 31.63 93.37
CA PRO A 392 -88.70 31.77 94.05
C PRO A 392 -88.51 32.34 95.46
N MET A 393 -89.42 33.22 95.86
CA MET A 393 -89.58 33.69 97.24
C MET A 393 -90.22 32.61 98.11
N GLN A 394 -90.12 32.79 99.44
CA GLN A 394 -90.60 31.82 100.42
C GLN A 394 -92.11 31.50 100.27
N TYR A 395 -92.52 30.29 100.66
CA TYR A 395 -93.90 29.81 100.51
C TYR A 395 -94.90 30.72 101.22
N ASP A 396 -95.87 31.24 100.47
CA ASP A 396 -97.05 31.92 101.01
C ASP A 396 -98.32 31.12 100.63
N PRO A 397 -99.11 30.63 101.61
CA PRO A 397 -100.34 29.88 101.34
C PRO A 397 -101.46 30.71 100.70
N LEU A 398 -101.42 32.04 100.77
CA LEU A 398 -102.40 32.92 100.10
C LEU A 398 -101.97 33.25 98.66
N GLU A 399 -100.68 33.14 98.33
CA GLU A 399 -100.09 33.46 97.01
C GLU A 399 -99.20 32.31 96.49
N PRO A 400 -99.77 31.17 96.07
CA PRO A 400 -99.00 30.00 95.67
C PRO A 400 -98.24 30.18 94.34
N THR A 401 -98.57 31.16 93.50
CA THR A 401 -97.93 31.38 92.19
C THR A 401 -97.07 32.64 92.21
N GLN A 402 -95.83 32.54 91.73
CA GLN A 402 -94.87 33.64 91.67
C GLN A 402 -94.32 33.79 90.25
N ILE A 403 -94.10 35.03 89.83
CA ILE A 403 -93.45 35.37 88.56
C ILE A 403 -92.05 35.92 88.87
N MET A 404 -91.05 35.41 88.17
CA MET A 404 -89.64 35.74 88.35
C MET A 404 -89.10 36.35 87.06
N ALA A 405 -88.16 37.29 87.19
CA ALA A 405 -87.39 37.81 86.08
C ALA A 405 -85.90 37.76 86.44
N GLY A 406 -85.07 37.41 85.45
CA GLY A 406 -83.63 37.23 85.62
C GLY A 406 -82.87 37.87 84.48
N TYR A 407 -81.64 38.30 84.75
CA TYR A 407 -80.71 38.83 83.76
C TYR A 407 -79.38 38.09 83.90
N GLY A 408 -78.79 37.69 82.77
CA GLY A 408 -77.54 36.94 82.73
C GLY A 408 -76.59 37.50 81.68
N ASN A 409 -75.29 37.48 81.98
CA ASN A 409 -74.24 37.88 81.06
C ASN A 409 -73.11 36.85 81.06
N TYR A 410 -72.58 36.50 79.88
CA TYR A 410 -71.42 35.62 79.74
C TYR A 410 -70.57 36.04 78.54
N ARG A 411 -69.28 36.31 78.76
CA ARG A 411 -68.30 36.71 77.73
C ARG A 411 -68.81 37.79 76.76
N GLY A 412 -69.48 38.82 77.30
CA GLY A 412 -69.98 39.96 76.52
C GLY A 412 -71.39 39.79 75.96
N ASN A 413 -71.96 38.58 75.99
CA ASN A 413 -73.34 38.31 75.57
C ASN A 413 -74.31 38.43 76.74
N SER A 414 -75.51 38.95 76.49
CA SER A 414 -76.52 39.24 77.51
C SER A 414 -77.85 38.55 77.19
N ALA A 415 -78.52 38.04 78.22
CA ALA A 415 -79.82 37.38 78.11
C ALA A 415 -80.76 37.77 79.25
N ILE A 416 -82.06 37.71 78.97
CA ILE A 416 -83.13 37.95 79.93
C ILE A 416 -83.91 36.65 80.09
N ALA A 417 -84.35 36.37 81.30
CA ALA A 417 -85.20 35.24 81.62
C ALA A 417 -86.48 35.68 82.34
N VAL A 418 -87.57 34.97 82.08
CA VAL A 418 -88.83 35.09 82.81
C VAL A 418 -89.26 33.70 83.24
N GLY A 419 -89.67 33.55 84.50
CA GLY A 419 -90.10 32.28 85.04
C GLY A 419 -91.35 32.39 85.89
N VAL A 420 -91.97 31.24 86.12
CA VAL A 420 -93.11 31.06 87.01
C VAL A 420 -92.77 29.95 87.99
N ALA A 421 -93.11 30.14 89.25
CA ALA A 421 -93.06 29.11 90.28
C ALA A 421 -94.45 28.96 90.89
N HIS A 422 -94.87 27.73 91.15
CA HIS A 422 -96.14 27.40 91.76
C HIS A 422 -95.93 26.41 92.91
N TYR A 423 -96.29 26.83 94.13
CA TYR A 423 -96.27 26.00 95.32
C TYR A 423 -97.60 25.25 95.46
N LYS A 424 -97.55 23.92 95.42
CA LYS A 424 -98.73 23.09 95.72
C LYS A 424 -99.03 23.04 97.22
N ASN A 425 -97.97 23.12 98.03
CA ASN A 425 -97.98 23.15 99.49
C ASN A 425 -96.59 23.59 100.00
N GLU A 426 -96.42 23.78 101.31
CA GLU A 426 -95.15 24.24 101.91
C GLU A 426 -93.95 23.35 101.54
N SER A 427 -94.22 22.09 101.21
CA SER A 427 -93.22 21.06 100.92
C SER A 427 -93.09 20.71 99.44
N THR A 428 -93.79 21.35 98.51
CA THR A 428 -93.68 21.05 97.06
C THR A 428 -93.89 22.27 96.19
N MET A 429 -92.92 22.55 95.33
CA MET A 429 -92.91 23.67 94.38
C MET A 429 -92.53 23.18 92.98
N PHE A 430 -93.27 23.64 91.97
CA PHE A 430 -92.91 23.54 90.57
C PHE A 430 -92.39 24.88 90.10
N HIS A 431 -91.36 24.91 89.26
CA HIS A 431 -90.95 26.14 88.61
C HIS A 431 -90.54 25.87 87.16
N GLY A 432 -90.68 26.89 86.32
CA GLY A 432 -90.21 26.86 84.95
C GLY A 432 -89.87 28.25 84.47
N GLY A 433 -88.96 28.34 83.51
CA GLY A 433 -88.43 29.60 83.02
C GLY A 433 -88.05 29.52 81.56
N LEU A 434 -88.11 30.67 80.89
CA LEU A 434 -87.71 30.88 79.50
C LEU A 434 -86.67 31.99 79.48
N SER A 435 -85.62 31.86 78.66
CA SER A 435 -84.62 32.92 78.48
C SER A 435 -84.15 33.12 77.05
N TRP A 436 -83.95 34.38 76.70
CA TRP A 436 -83.66 34.81 75.34
C TRP A 436 -82.45 35.75 75.38
N ALA A 437 -81.45 35.49 74.54
CA ALA A 437 -80.29 36.38 74.38
C ALA A 437 -80.63 37.51 73.41
N GLY A 438 -80.31 38.76 73.76
CA GLY A 438 -80.64 39.93 72.95
C GLY A 438 -80.05 39.83 71.53
N GLY A 439 -80.91 39.88 70.50
CA GLY A 439 -80.51 39.80 69.08
C GLY A 439 -80.43 38.39 68.46
N SER A 440 -80.75 37.33 69.21
CA SER A 440 -80.77 35.95 68.72
C SER A 440 -82.20 35.40 68.64
N SER A 441 -82.48 34.53 67.66
CA SER A 441 -83.73 33.76 67.57
C SER A 441 -83.75 32.51 68.47
N HIS A 442 -82.64 32.21 69.14
CA HIS A 442 -82.51 31.00 69.97
C HIS A 442 -83.03 31.28 71.37
N MET A 443 -83.97 30.45 71.83
CA MET A 443 -84.56 30.52 73.17
C MET A 443 -84.11 29.30 73.97
N MET A 444 -83.90 29.47 75.28
CA MET A 444 -83.62 28.39 76.22
C MET A 444 -84.77 28.28 77.23
N ALA A 445 -85.14 27.06 77.61
CA ALA A 445 -86.22 26.79 78.57
C ALA A 445 -85.73 25.87 79.70
N ASN A 446 -86.21 26.08 80.92
CA ASN A 446 -86.03 25.15 82.03
C ASN A 446 -87.37 24.86 82.73
N ALA A 447 -87.45 23.69 83.36
CA ALA A 447 -88.55 23.27 84.21
C ALA A 447 -87.99 22.39 85.33
N GLY A 448 -88.51 22.53 86.55
CA GLY A 448 -88.03 21.85 87.73
C GLY A 448 -89.11 21.67 88.78
N VAL A 449 -88.89 20.70 89.66
CA VAL A 449 -89.72 20.43 90.85
C VAL A 449 -88.82 20.38 92.07
N THR A 450 -89.30 20.88 93.19
CA THR A 450 -88.57 20.91 94.46
C THR A 450 -89.50 20.43 95.56
N TRP A 451 -89.04 19.48 96.37
CA TRP A 451 -89.78 18.99 97.54
C TRP A 451 -88.91 18.98 98.80
N LYS A 452 -89.53 19.25 99.96
CA LYS A 452 -88.86 19.22 101.28
C LYS A 452 -89.08 17.85 101.96
N VAL A 453 -88.07 17.30 102.63
CA VAL A 453 -88.11 15.98 103.30
C VAL A 453 -87.68 16.11 104.78
N GLY A 454 -88.52 15.65 105.74
CA GLY A 454 -88.22 15.61 107.20
C GLY A 454 -89.39 15.10 108.08
N ASN A 455 -89.11 14.48 109.25
CA ASN A 455 -90.08 13.83 110.18
C ASN A 455 -90.79 14.84 111.12
N LYS A 456 -92.11 14.72 111.33
CA LYS A 456 -92.93 15.56 112.25
C LYS A 456 -93.77 14.69 113.21
N ASP A 457 -93.19 14.28 114.34
CA ASP A 457 -93.90 13.73 115.50
C ASP A 457 -93.42 14.46 116.78
N ALA A 458 -94.37 14.90 117.61
CA ALA A 458 -94.23 15.62 118.90
C ALA A 458 -93.82 17.11 118.89
N GLU A 459 -94.80 18.02 118.89
CA GLU A 459 -94.66 19.34 119.56
C GLU A 459 -96.03 19.91 119.98
N ALA A 460 -96.57 19.36 121.07
CA ALA A 460 -97.59 19.99 121.89
C ALA A 460 -96.92 20.44 123.21
N ALA A 461 -97.26 21.65 123.66
CA ALA A 461 -96.83 22.31 124.91
C ALA A 461 -95.43 22.95 124.94
N VAL A 462 -95.27 24.08 124.23
CA VAL A 462 -94.43 25.20 124.70
C VAL A 462 -95.29 26.46 124.71
N ALA A 463 -95.34 27.11 125.89
CA ALA A 463 -96.08 28.32 126.18
C ALA A 463 -95.72 29.49 125.24
N ASP A 464 -96.71 30.36 125.00
CA ASP A 464 -96.86 31.45 124.00
C ASP A 464 -95.77 32.56 123.93
N ARG A 465 -94.54 32.30 124.37
CA ARG A 465 -93.44 33.27 124.38
C ARG A 465 -92.39 33.10 123.28
N TYR A 466 -92.55 32.13 122.37
CA TYR A 466 -91.58 31.89 121.28
C TYR A 466 -92.18 31.51 119.91
N ARG A 467 -93.45 31.82 119.60
CA ARG A 467 -93.93 31.92 118.19
C ARG A 467 -93.49 33.23 117.52
N LYS A 468 -92.22 33.60 117.77
CA LYS A 468 -91.51 34.78 117.26
C LYS A 468 -91.21 34.60 115.78
N GLY A 469 -91.91 35.34 114.92
CA GLY A 469 -91.47 35.63 113.56
C GLY A 469 -90.87 37.03 113.51
N PRO A 470 -89.62 37.23 113.04
CA PRO A 470 -89.18 38.58 112.66
C PRO A 470 -89.90 38.90 111.35
N ILE A 471 -90.83 39.85 111.27
CA ILE A 471 -90.61 41.28 111.40
C ILE A 471 -91.86 41.95 111.99
N SER A 472 -91.84 42.33 113.27
CA SER A 472 -92.56 43.51 113.82
C SER A 472 -92.18 43.79 115.29
N SER A 473 -90.99 44.36 115.53
CA SER A 473 -90.69 45.18 116.74
C SER A 473 -89.28 45.78 116.66
N ALA A 474 -89.05 46.58 115.62
CA ALA A 474 -88.06 47.66 115.68
C ALA A 474 -88.70 49.00 115.24
N TYR A 475 -89.99 49.16 115.54
CA TYR A 475 -90.71 50.44 115.44
C TYR A 475 -90.92 51.10 116.81
N ALA A 476 -90.12 50.74 117.83
CA ALA A 476 -90.22 51.32 119.18
C ALA A 476 -88.90 51.35 119.98
N VAL A 477 -87.73 51.40 119.30
CA VAL A 477 -86.43 51.73 119.95
C VAL A 477 -85.75 52.90 119.24
N GLN A 478 -86.52 53.64 118.44
CA GLN A 478 -86.15 54.98 117.99
C GLN A 478 -87.02 56.06 118.67
N THR A 479 -87.46 55.72 119.89
CA THR A 479 -88.00 56.64 120.88
C THR A 479 -86.95 57.00 121.94
N GLU A 480 -85.66 56.65 121.81
CA GLU A 480 -84.75 56.85 122.95
C GLU A 480 -83.21 56.91 122.74
N MET A 481 -82.66 57.32 121.59
CA MET A 481 -81.19 57.57 121.54
C MET A 481 -80.68 58.67 120.59
N ALA A 482 -81.50 59.68 120.29
CA ALA A 482 -81.06 60.83 119.49
C ALA A 482 -80.84 62.14 120.28
N ALA A 483 -81.39 62.31 121.49
CA ALA A 483 -81.47 63.64 122.08
C ALA A 483 -81.39 63.71 123.61
N MET A 484 -80.59 62.82 124.20
CA MET A 484 -79.69 63.15 125.32
C MET A 484 -78.58 64.12 124.86
N LYS A 485 -79.01 65.13 124.09
CA LYS A 485 -78.30 66.28 123.55
C LYS A 485 -79.12 67.56 123.79
N ALA A 486 -80.19 67.48 124.60
CA ALA A 486 -81.00 68.60 125.06
C ALA A 486 -81.14 68.67 126.60
N GLN A 487 -80.33 67.91 127.35
CA GLN A 487 -80.16 68.12 128.80
C GLN A 487 -79.41 69.43 129.14
N ASN A 488 -78.91 70.16 128.13
CA ASN A 488 -78.25 71.47 128.32
C ASN A 488 -78.97 72.68 127.69
N ALA A 489 -80.24 72.54 127.28
CA ALA A 489 -81.07 73.69 126.91
C ALA A 489 -82.39 73.80 127.72
N GLY A 490 -82.83 72.71 128.35
CA GLY A 490 -84.12 72.65 129.07
C GLY A 490 -84.10 72.97 130.56
N LEU A 491 -82.91 73.13 131.17
CA LEU A 491 -82.69 73.80 132.47
C LEU A 491 -83.16 75.29 132.47
N LYS A 492 -83.76 75.76 131.37
CA LYS A 492 -84.36 77.09 131.20
C LYS A 492 -85.90 77.06 131.06
N GLY A 493 -86.51 75.90 130.83
CA GLY A 493 -87.96 75.74 130.68
C GLY A 493 -88.63 75.30 131.98
N GLU A 494 -88.09 74.28 132.66
CA GLU A 494 -88.58 73.95 134.02
C GLU A 494 -88.32 75.10 135.00
N VAL A 495 -87.27 75.92 134.79
CA VAL A 495 -87.05 77.18 135.56
C VAL A 495 -87.96 78.33 135.11
N SER A 496 -88.53 78.32 133.89
CA SER A 496 -89.54 79.32 133.48
C SER A 496 -90.93 78.96 133.96
N ASP A 497 -91.28 77.67 133.94
CA ASP A 497 -92.62 77.23 134.33
C ASP A 497 -92.73 77.09 135.85
N LEU A 498 -91.65 76.70 136.56
CA LEU A 498 -91.56 76.87 138.02
C LEU A 498 -91.42 78.35 138.44
N LYS A 499 -90.95 79.26 137.56
CA LYS A 499 -91.04 80.72 137.77
C LYS A 499 -92.43 81.26 137.50
N TYR A 500 -93.16 80.70 136.54
CA TYR A 500 -94.52 81.09 136.22
C TYR A 500 -95.49 80.58 137.30
N GLU A 501 -95.28 79.37 137.83
CA GLU A 501 -95.92 78.89 139.05
C GLU A 501 -95.48 79.68 140.28
N ASN A 502 -94.18 80.03 140.45
CA ASN A 502 -93.76 80.87 141.58
C ASN A 502 -94.21 82.33 141.48
N GLU A 503 -94.35 82.91 140.27
CA GLU A 503 -94.90 84.25 140.08
C GLU A 503 -96.43 84.25 140.19
N GLN A 504 -97.13 83.20 139.77
CA GLN A 504 -98.56 83.04 140.06
C GLN A 504 -98.81 82.79 141.55
N ILE A 505 -97.97 82.01 142.23
CA ILE A 505 -98.04 81.81 143.68
C ILE A 505 -97.60 83.08 144.43
N LYS A 506 -96.65 83.87 143.92
CA LYS A 506 -96.32 85.21 144.46
C LYS A 506 -97.43 86.24 144.18
N ALA A 507 -98.12 86.18 143.05
CA ALA A 507 -99.24 87.04 142.72
C ALA A 507 -100.49 86.67 143.54
N GLN A 508 -100.73 85.39 143.78
CA GLN A 508 -101.75 84.91 144.72
C GLN A 508 -101.38 85.24 146.17
N ASN A 509 -100.12 85.11 146.58
CA ASN A 509 -99.67 85.49 147.93
C ASN A 509 -99.62 87.00 148.15
N ALA A 510 -99.31 87.80 147.12
CA ALA A 510 -99.43 89.25 147.15
C ALA A 510 -100.89 89.71 147.14
N GLY A 511 -101.77 88.99 146.42
CA GLY A 511 -103.23 89.16 146.48
C GLY A 511 -103.78 88.85 147.88
N LEU A 512 -103.39 87.72 148.47
CA LEU A 512 -103.70 87.35 149.85
C LEU A 512 -103.11 88.34 150.85
N GLN A 513 -101.92 88.89 150.62
CA GLN A 513 -101.37 89.95 151.48
C GLN A 513 -102.13 91.28 151.32
N SER A 514 -102.61 91.61 150.11
CA SER A 514 -103.44 92.79 149.87
C SER A 514 -104.84 92.65 150.48
N GLU A 515 -105.44 91.45 150.46
CA GLU A 515 -106.71 91.19 151.13
C GLU A 515 -106.55 91.12 152.64
N VAL A 516 -105.43 90.59 153.15
CA VAL A 516 -105.10 90.67 154.58
C VAL A 516 -104.83 92.11 155.02
N GLU A 517 -104.26 92.96 154.16
CA GLU A 517 -104.17 94.41 154.42
C GLU A 517 -105.54 95.11 154.32
N VAL A 518 -106.44 94.70 153.41
CA VAL A 518 -107.81 95.21 153.36
C VAL A 518 -108.63 94.73 154.56
N LEU A 519 -108.43 93.49 155.02
CA LEU A 519 -108.97 92.98 156.29
C LEU A 519 -108.42 93.80 157.47
N LYS A 520 -107.13 94.14 157.48
CA LYS A 520 -106.54 94.99 158.53
C LYS A 520 -107.02 96.44 158.44
N ALA A 521 -107.24 96.99 157.25
CA ALA A 521 -107.71 98.36 157.06
C ALA A 521 -109.22 98.51 157.33
N GLN A 522 -110.05 97.51 157.04
CA GLN A 522 -111.47 97.50 157.40
C GLN A 522 -111.69 97.16 158.88
N MET A 523 -110.86 96.27 159.45
CA MET A 523 -110.78 96.06 160.89
C MET A 523 -110.31 97.35 161.59
N ALA A 524 -109.36 98.10 161.03
CA ALA A 524 -108.93 99.40 161.56
C ALA A 524 -109.96 100.53 161.36
N ALA A 525 -110.72 100.55 160.26
CA ALA A 525 -111.67 101.63 159.96
C ALA A 525 -113.06 101.45 160.60
N MET A 526 -113.51 100.23 160.93
CA MET A 526 -114.80 100.02 161.58
C MET A 526 -114.70 99.88 163.10
N MET A 527 -113.58 99.38 163.64
CA MET A 527 -113.24 99.63 165.05
C MET A 527 -113.24 101.14 165.34
N ALA A 528 -112.73 101.95 164.41
CA ALA A 528 -112.76 103.41 164.51
C ALA A 528 -114.14 104.09 164.34
N LYS A 529 -115.25 103.37 164.06
CA LYS A 529 -116.57 104.00 163.78
C LYS A 529 -117.71 103.72 164.76
N MET A 530 -117.66 102.69 165.61
CA MET A 530 -118.77 102.42 166.56
C MET A 530 -118.38 101.94 167.97
N GLY A 531 -117.18 102.32 168.42
CA GLY A 531 -116.95 102.57 169.84
C GLY A 531 -116.02 101.61 170.56
N MET A 532 -114.91 101.22 169.92
CA MET A 532 -113.73 100.71 170.63
C MET A 532 -112.49 101.48 170.21
#